data_AF-L1Q9G9-F1
#
_entry.id   AF-L1Q9G9-F1
#
_cell.length_a   1.000
_cell.length_b   1.000
_cell.length_c   1.000
_cell.angle_alpha   90.00
_cell.angle_beta   90.00
_cell.angle_gamma   90.00
#
_symmetry.space_group_name_H-M   'P 1'
#
loop_
_entity.id
_entity.type
_entity.pdbx_description
1 polymer ?
#
loop_
_entity_poly.entity_id
_entity_poly.type
_entity_poly.pdbx_seq_one_letter_code
_entity_poly.pdbx_strand_id
1 'polypeptide(L)'
;MLGVVLIYVGVVLILNGIGRLCNIDAKSTAVFNVFTGMLSFILNIVAVIQGNYFAAGTGLLFGFTYLYIAARSIFNLDGRLYGWYCLFVAINTIPLAFIDGSTQKFIQFTVGNIYWIFIWLLWGLLWLTGFIELVMKKDLGKFVGYLSVFDGIVTAWIPGFLLLINMYPK
;
A
#
# COMPACT_ATOMS: atom_id res chain seq x y z
N MET A 1 10.35 7.77 9.64
CA MET A 1 10.14 7.59 8.19
C MET A 1 8.79 6.94 7.89
N LEU A 2 8.49 5.77 8.48
CA LEU A 2 7.27 5.00 8.19
C LEU A 2 5.96 5.78 8.43
N GLY A 3 5.83 6.48 9.57
CA GLY A 3 4.63 7.27 9.85
C GLY A 3 4.36 8.37 8.81
N VAL A 4 5.40 9.00 8.26
CA VAL A 4 5.27 9.99 7.18
C VAL A 4 4.72 9.32 5.93
N VAL A 5 5.32 8.21 5.48
CA VAL A 5 4.86 7.47 4.30
C VAL A 5 3.40 7.02 4.48
N LEU A 6 3.05 6.46 5.64
CA LEU A 6 1.72 5.92 5.90
C LEU A 6 0.60 6.96 5.84
N ILE A 7 0.85 8.21 6.24
CA ILE A 7 -0.16 9.26 6.09
C ILE A 7 -0.48 9.49 4.61
N TYR A 8 0.53 9.60 3.75
CA TYR A 8 0.31 9.81 2.32
C TYR A 8 -0.25 8.56 1.62
N VAL A 9 0.16 7.37 2.07
CA VAL A 9 -0.48 6.09 1.66
C VAL A 9 -1.97 6.10 2.03
N GLY A 10 -2.32 6.57 3.23
CA GLY A 10 -3.71 6.69 3.64
C GLY A 10 -4.51 7.60 2.72
N VAL A 11 -3.98 8.78 2.41
CA VAL A 11 -4.65 9.73 1.51
C VAL A 11 -4.78 9.15 0.10
N VAL A 12 -3.73 8.56 -0.48
CA VAL A 12 -3.82 8.02 -1.86
C VAL A 12 -4.79 6.84 -1.96
N LEU A 13 -4.87 5.98 -0.94
CA LEU A 13 -5.83 4.88 -0.90
C LEU A 13 -7.27 5.39 -0.80
N ILE A 14 -7.51 6.41 0.02
CA ILE A 14 -8.82 7.06 0.12
C ILE A 14 -9.20 7.70 -1.22
N LEU A 15 -8.29 8.47 -1.83
CA LEU A 15 -8.55 9.15 -3.11
C LEU A 15 -8.75 8.16 -4.26
N ASN A 16 -8.01 7.06 -4.32
CA ASN A 16 -8.22 6.00 -5.30
C ASN A 16 -9.59 5.32 -5.10
N GLY A 17 -9.97 5.05 -3.85
CA GLY A 17 -11.26 4.47 -3.51
C GLY A 17 -12.44 5.39 -3.86
N ILE A 18 -12.38 6.65 -3.46
CA ILE A 18 -13.39 7.67 -3.81
C ILE A 18 -13.42 7.89 -5.32
N GLY A 19 -12.27 7.96 -5.97
CA GLY A 19 -12.17 8.11 -7.42
C GLY A 19 -12.92 7.00 -8.17
N ARG A 20 -12.83 5.76 -7.69
CA ARG A 20 -13.62 4.65 -8.21
C ARG A 20 -15.11 4.78 -7.90
N LEU A 21 -15.48 5.12 -6.66
CA LEU A 21 -16.90 5.18 -6.24
C LEU A 21 -17.68 6.32 -6.91
N CYS A 22 -17.00 7.43 -7.19
CA CYS A 22 -17.56 8.63 -7.81
C CYS A 22 -17.33 8.72 -9.32
N ASN A 23 -16.70 7.71 -9.94
CA ASN A 23 -16.34 7.69 -11.37
C ASN A 23 -15.51 8.92 -11.80
N ILE A 24 -14.53 9.31 -10.99
CA ILE A 24 -13.56 10.38 -11.31
C ILE A 24 -12.60 9.85 -12.37
N ASP A 25 -12.16 10.72 -13.28
CA ASP A 25 -11.23 10.35 -14.33
C ASP A 25 -9.89 9.84 -13.78
N ALA A 26 -9.30 8.86 -14.47
CA ALA A 26 -8.08 8.20 -14.02
C ALA A 26 -6.85 9.12 -13.99
N LYS A 27 -6.85 10.22 -14.76
CA LYS A 27 -5.72 11.16 -14.81
C LYS A 27 -5.71 12.06 -13.58
N SER A 28 -6.87 12.50 -13.11
CA SER A 28 -7.02 13.26 -11.86
C SER A 28 -6.57 12.43 -10.66
N THR A 29 -6.95 11.15 -10.58
CA THR A 29 -6.48 10.28 -9.50
C THR A 29 -4.99 9.97 -9.58
N ALA A 30 -4.41 9.97 -10.80
CA ALA A 30 -2.97 9.72 -11.00
C ALA A 30 -2.08 10.75 -10.30
N VAL A 31 -2.51 12.01 -10.16
CA VAL A 31 -1.71 13.10 -9.55
C VAL A 31 -1.22 12.71 -8.16
N PHE A 32 -2.13 12.22 -7.30
CA PHE A 32 -1.77 11.88 -5.93
C PHE A 32 -1.00 10.54 -5.83
N ASN A 33 -1.19 9.66 -6.82
CA ASN A 33 -0.37 8.46 -6.98
C ASN A 33 1.09 8.82 -7.32
N VAL A 34 1.34 9.83 -8.16
CA VAL A 34 2.70 10.34 -8.41
C VAL A 34 3.32 10.88 -7.12
N PHE A 35 2.61 11.73 -6.38
CA PHE A 35 3.15 12.32 -5.15
C PHE A 35 3.53 11.27 -4.12
N THR A 36 2.63 10.33 -3.86
CA THR A 36 2.87 9.27 -2.85
C THR A 36 3.94 8.29 -3.33
N GLY A 37 3.92 7.92 -4.61
CA GLY A 37 4.91 7.05 -5.22
C GLY A 37 6.32 7.64 -5.19
N MET A 38 6.47 8.91 -5.56
CA MET A 38 7.75 9.63 -5.54
C MET A 38 8.27 9.83 -4.12
N LEU A 39 7.41 10.24 -3.18
CA LEU A 39 7.79 10.38 -1.78
C LEU A 39 8.28 9.05 -1.21
N SER A 40 7.51 7.98 -1.42
CA SER A 40 7.88 6.63 -0.96
C SER A 40 9.20 6.19 -1.59
N PHE A 41 9.39 6.39 -2.89
CA PHE A 41 10.63 6.05 -3.59
C PHE A 41 11.83 6.77 -2.96
N ILE A 42 11.79 8.10 -2.84
CA ILE A 42 12.88 8.90 -2.30
C ILE A 42 13.23 8.47 -0.86
N LEU A 43 12.22 8.32 0.00
CA LEU A 43 12.45 7.94 1.39
C LEU A 43 13.04 6.53 1.50
N ASN A 44 12.62 5.58 0.67
CA ASN A 44 13.20 4.25 0.67
C ASN A 44 14.63 4.22 0.10
N ILE A 45 14.98 5.08 -0.86
CA ILE A 45 16.39 5.23 -1.30
C ILE A 45 17.26 5.72 -0.14
N VAL A 46 16.78 6.69 0.66
CA VAL A 46 17.48 7.11 1.88
C VAL A 46 17.65 5.95 2.86
N ALA A 47 16.64 5.10 3.02
CA ALA A 47 16.72 3.91 3.86
C ALA A 47 17.78 2.91 3.35
N VAL A 48 17.90 2.72 2.04
CA VAL A 48 18.97 1.89 1.43
C VAL A 48 20.35 2.45 1.77
N ILE A 49 20.56 3.76 1.63
CA ILE A 49 21.83 4.43 1.93
C ILE A 49 22.20 4.26 3.40
N GLN A 50 21.21 4.28 4.29
CA GLN A 50 21.38 4.05 5.74
C GLN A 50 21.55 2.57 6.11
N GLY A 51 21.53 1.65 5.15
CA GLY A 51 21.65 0.20 5.39
C GLY A 51 20.36 -0.48 5.88
N ASN A 52 19.23 0.21 5.87
CA ASN A 52 17.94 -0.36 6.28
C ASN A 52 17.23 -1.02 5.09
N TYR A 53 17.81 -2.13 4.62
CA TYR A 53 17.36 -2.84 3.42
C TYR A 53 15.98 -3.48 3.56
N PHE A 54 15.60 -3.95 4.76
CA PHE A 54 14.30 -4.56 4.99
C PHE A 54 13.16 -3.53 4.87
N ALA A 55 13.32 -2.37 5.53
CA ALA A 55 12.35 -1.29 5.40
C ALA A 55 12.27 -0.76 3.96
N ALA A 56 13.42 -0.62 3.29
CA ALA A 56 13.46 -0.20 1.89
C ALA A 56 12.74 -1.19 0.97
N GLY A 57 13.03 -2.49 1.11
CA GLY A 57 12.44 -3.54 0.29
C GLY A 57 10.93 -3.60 0.42
N THR A 58 10.41 -3.53 1.65
CA THR A 58 8.96 -3.52 1.91
C THR A 58 8.29 -2.22 1.46
N GLY A 59 8.90 -1.07 1.71
CA GLY A 59 8.34 0.23 1.32
C GLY A 59 8.30 0.45 -0.20
N LEU A 60 9.29 -0.05 -0.93
CA LEU A 60 9.35 0.06 -2.39
C LEU A 60 8.27 -0.75 -3.11
N LEU A 61 7.77 -1.85 -2.53
CA LEU A 61 6.60 -2.57 -3.09
C LEU A 61 5.40 -1.63 -3.25
N PHE A 62 5.14 -0.81 -2.23
CA PHE A 62 4.03 0.13 -2.28
C PHE A 62 4.37 1.40 -3.07
N GLY A 63 5.61 1.90 -2.96
CA GLY A 63 6.08 3.04 -3.75
C GLY A 63 5.93 2.79 -5.26
N PHE A 64 6.39 1.64 -5.74
CA PHE A 64 6.24 1.27 -7.14
C PHE A 64 4.80 0.96 -7.53
N THR A 65 3.96 0.45 -6.62
CA THR A 65 2.52 0.30 -6.88
C THR A 65 1.92 1.64 -7.34
N TYR A 66 2.12 2.71 -6.59
CA TYR A 66 1.53 4.01 -6.91
C TYR A 66 2.12 4.64 -8.17
N LEU A 67 3.44 4.52 -8.37
CA LEU A 67 4.07 4.98 -9.61
C LEU A 67 3.56 4.20 -10.84
N TYR A 68 3.32 2.90 -10.69
CA TYR A 68 2.74 2.07 -11.76
C TYR A 68 1.30 2.51 -12.05
N ILE A 69 0.45 2.67 -11.03
CA ILE A 69 -0.92 3.19 -11.21
C ILE A 69 -0.89 4.53 -11.95
N ALA A 70 -0.04 5.46 -11.51
CA ALA A 70 0.09 6.77 -12.12
C ALA A 70 0.51 6.68 -13.61
N ALA A 71 1.58 5.93 -13.91
CA ALA A 71 2.05 5.76 -15.28
C ALA A 71 0.98 5.13 -16.17
N ARG A 72 0.30 4.09 -15.68
CA ARG A 72 -0.80 3.43 -16.41
C ARG A 72 -1.92 4.42 -16.73
N SER A 73 -2.33 5.22 -15.76
CA SER A 73 -3.41 6.21 -15.94
C SER A 73 -3.03 7.36 -16.88
N ILE A 74 -1.78 7.84 -16.81
CA ILE A 74 -1.31 8.97 -17.63
C ILE A 74 -1.09 8.52 -19.08
N PHE A 75 -0.45 7.37 -19.28
CA PHE A 75 -0.06 6.86 -20.60
C PHE A 75 -1.07 5.85 -21.20
N ASN A 76 -2.17 5.57 -20.50
CA ASN A 76 -3.22 4.64 -20.92
C ASN A 76 -2.68 3.24 -21.29
N LEU A 77 -1.83 2.68 -20.41
CA LEU A 77 -1.16 1.39 -20.63
C LEU A 77 -2.05 0.19 -20.25
N ASP A 78 -1.71 -0.98 -20.79
CA ASP A 78 -2.35 -2.24 -20.41
C ASP A 78 -2.14 -2.56 -18.92
N GLY A 79 -3.23 -2.84 -18.21
CA GLY A 79 -3.23 -3.14 -16.78
C GLY A 79 -2.84 -4.58 -16.41
N ARG A 80 -2.72 -5.51 -17.36
CA ARG A 80 -2.47 -6.93 -17.04
C ARG A 80 -1.14 -7.16 -16.33
N LEU A 81 -0.07 -6.47 -16.74
CA LEU A 81 1.23 -6.56 -16.07
C LEU A 81 1.17 -5.99 -14.64
N TYR A 82 0.43 -4.90 -14.44
CA TYR A 82 0.16 -4.37 -13.11
C TYR A 82 -0.63 -5.37 -12.25
N GLY A 83 -1.61 -6.08 -12.81
CA GLY A 83 -2.34 -7.13 -12.09
C GLY A 83 -1.43 -8.28 -11.62
N TRP A 84 -0.47 -8.73 -12.43
CA TRP A 84 0.54 -9.70 -12.00
C TRP A 84 1.46 -9.16 -10.91
N TYR A 85 1.85 -7.88 -11.02
CA TYR A 85 2.59 -7.21 -9.95
C TYR A 85 1.79 -7.17 -8.64
N CYS A 86 0.49 -6.90 -8.70
CA CYS A 86 -0.37 -6.95 -7.53
C CYS A 86 -0.41 -8.34 -6.88
N LEU A 87 -0.45 -9.41 -7.67
CA LEU A 87 -0.37 -10.77 -7.14
C LEU A 87 0.97 -11.02 -6.44
N PHE A 88 2.08 -10.57 -7.04
CA PHE A 88 3.41 -10.67 -6.42
C PHE A 88 3.44 -9.97 -5.05
N VAL A 89 2.91 -8.75 -4.96
CA VAL A 89 2.82 -8.02 -3.68
C VAL A 89 1.96 -8.81 -2.68
N ALA A 90 0.76 -9.25 -3.09
CA ALA A 90 -0.16 -9.98 -2.22
C ALA A 90 0.40 -11.29 -1.68
N ILE A 91 1.24 -12.00 -2.44
CA ILE A 91 1.92 -13.20 -1.95
C ILE A 91 2.97 -12.84 -0.90
N ASN A 92 3.74 -11.76 -1.13
CA ASN A 92 4.79 -11.33 -0.20
C ASN A 92 4.22 -10.74 1.10
N THR A 93 3.01 -10.20 1.11
CA THR A 93 2.41 -9.70 2.36
C THR A 93 2.13 -10.82 3.35
N ILE A 94 1.95 -12.07 2.91
CA ILE A 94 1.70 -13.22 3.78
C ILE A 94 2.87 -13.46 4.75
N PRO A 95 4.11 -13.73 4.30
CA PRO A 95 5.24 -13.87 5.22
C PRO A 95 5.55 -12.56 5.97
N LEU A 96 5.40 -11.40 5.32
CA LEU A 96 5.65 -10.09 5.95
C LEU A 96 4.70 -9.80 7.12
N ALA A 97 3.48 -10.35 7.08
CA ALA A 97 2.53 -10.23 8.19
C ALA A 97 3.07 -10.88 9.49
N PHE A 98 3.93 -11.90 9.38
CA PHE A 98 4.46 -12.64 10.51
C PHE A 98 5.92 -12.30 10.85
N ILE A 99 6.53 -11.32 10.18
CA ILE A 99 7.91 -10.88 10.43
C ILE A 99 7.91 -9.51 11.09
N ASP A 100 8.61 -9.40 12.22
CA ASP A 100 8.84 -8.15 12.92
C ASP A 100 9.85 -7.29 12.14
N GLY A 101 9.45 -6.07 11.76
CA GLY A 101 10.28 -5.20 10.92
C GLY A 101 11.53 -4.63 11.61
N SER A 102 11.61 -4.70 12.94
CA SER A 102 12.75 -4.22 13.71
C SER A 102 13.77 -5.33 14.01
N THR A 103 13.29 -6.55 14.29
CA THR A 103 14.14 -7.68 14.66
C THR A 103 14.38 -8.66 13.51
N GLN A 104 13.58 -8.58 12.44
CA GLN A 104 13.59 -9.51 11.30
C GLN A 104 13.37 -10.97 11.71
N LYS A 105 12.69 -11.17 12.83
CA LYS A 105 12.31 -12.47 13.38
C LYS A 105 10.80 -12.64 13.30
N PHE A 106 10.32 -13.86 13.56
CA PHE A 106 8.90 -14.08 13.73
C PHE A 106 8.35 -13.22 14.88
N ILE A 107 7.21 -12.60 14.64
CA ILE A 107 6.54 -11.76 15.62
C ILE A 107 6.17 -12.58 16.87
N GLN A 108 6.24 -11.92 18.03
CA GLN A 108 5.54 -12.39 19.22
C GLN A 108 4.10 -11.87 19.19
N PHE A 109 3.13 -12.63 19.68
CA PHE A 109 1.72 -12.22 19.68
C PHE A 109 1.43 -11.17 20.78
N THR A 110 1.96 -9.96 20.60
CA THR A 110 1.58 -8.76 21.36
C THR A 110 0.43 -8.04 20.67
N VAL A 111 -0.24 -7.12 21.37
CA VAL A 111 -1.35 -6.33 20.82
C VAL A 111 -0.88 -5.53 19.59
N GLY A 112 0.25 -4.82 19.68
CA GLY A 112 0.82 -4.09 18.54
C GLY A 112 1.14 -4.97 17.34
N ASN A 113 1.73 -6.15 17.57
CA ASN A 113 2.07 -7.08 16.50
C ASN A 113 0.82 -7.68 15.84
N ILE A 114 -0.25 -7.93 16.60
CA ILE A 114 -1.52 -8.40 16.02
C ILE A 114 -2.10 -7.35 15.05
N TYR A 115 -2.08 -6.06 15.42
CA TYR A 115 -2.48 -5.00 14.49
C TYR A 115 -1.62 -5.00 13.21
N TRP A 116 -0.31 -5.23 13.35
CA TRP A 116 0.61 -5.29 12.22
C TRP A 116 0.31 -6.45 11.26
N ILE A 117 -0.04 -7.63 11.78
CA ILE A 117 -0.50 -8.78 10.97
C ILE A 117 -1.71 -8.37 10.13
N PHE A 118 -2.71 -7.76 10.76
CA PHE A 118 -3.94 -7.36 10.07
C PHE A 118 -3.69 -6.33 8.98
N ILE A 119 -2.79 -5.37 9.20
CA ILE A 119 -2.41 -4.38 8.19
C ILE A 119 -1.85 -5.07 6.94
N TRP A 120 -0.88 -5.97 7.11
CA TRP A 120 -0.28 -6.70 5.98
C TRP A 120 -1.27 -7.59 5.24
N LEU A 121 -2.16 -8.28 5.97
CA LEU A 121 -3.16 -9.14 5.35
C LEU A 121 -4.24 -8.33 4.61
N LEU A 122 -4.67 -7.19 5.14
CA LEU A 122 -5.62 -6.30 4.47
C LEU A 122 -5.02 -5.69 3.21
N TRP A 123 -3.76 -5.23 3.27
CA TRP A 123 -3.05 -4.82 2.06
C TRP A 123 -2.89 -6.00 1.08
N GLY A 124 -2.59 -7.21 1.55
CA GLY A 124 -2.57 -8.39 0.70
C GLY A 124 -3.90 -8.60 -0.04
N LEU A 125 -5.02 -8.47 0.68
CA LEU A 125 -6.37 -8.58 0.12
C LEU A 125 -6.65 -7.49 -0.92
N LEU A 126 -6.36 -6.23 -0.61
CA LEU A 126 -6.60 -5.12 -1.53
C LEU A 126 -5.76 -5.28 -2.81
N TRP A 127 -4.49 -5.66 -2.70
CA TRP A 127 -3.65 -5.91 -3.88
C TRP A 127 -4.15 -7.13 -4.66
N LEU A 128 -4.57 -8.20 -4.00
CA LEU A 128 -5.16 -9.36 -4.65
C LEU A 128 -6.37 -8.99 -5.52
N THR A 129 -7.19 -8.02 -5.10
CA THR A 129 -8.30 -7.52 -5.94
C THR A 129 -7.82 -7.01 -7.30
N GLY A 130 -6.65 -6.34 -7.36
CA GLY A 130 -6.06 -5.87 -8.60
C GLY A 130 -5.72 -6.99 -9.59
N PHE A 131 -5.25 -8.14 -9.09
CA PHE A 131 -5.04 -9.33 -9.92
C PHE A 131 -6.36 -9.91 -10.45
N ILE A 132 -7.35 -10.04 -9.57
CA ILE A 132 -8.67 -10.60 -9.89
C ILE A 132 -9.35 -9.76 -10.98
N GLU A 133 -9.33 -8.44 -10.86
CA GLU A 133 -9.98 -7.56 -11.85
C GLU A 133 -9.21 -7.49 -13.17
N LEU A 134 -7.89 -7.32 -13.12
CA LEU A 134 -7.10 -6.98 -14.32
C LEU A 134 -6.65 -8.22 -15.10
N VAL A 135 -6.36 -9.33 -14.42
CA VAL A 135 -5.87 -10.57 -15.06
C VAL A 135 -7.01 -11.58 -15.21
N MET A 136 -7.74 -11.85 -14.12
CA MET A 136 -8.86 -12.82 -14.17
C MET A 136 -10.13 -12.25 -14.78
N LYS A 137 -10.17 -10.93 -15.04
CA LYS A 137 -11.29 -10.21 -15.66
C LYS A 137 -12.62 -10.38 -14.91
N LYS A 138 -12.56 -10.52 -13.58
CA LYS A 138 -13.75 -10.58 -12.73
C LYS A 138 -14.05 -9.19 -12.19
N ASP A 139 -15.25 -8.69 -12.43
CA ASP A 139 -15.68 -7.40 -11.90
C ASP A 139 -16.05 -7.53 -10.41
N LEU A 140 -15.31 -6.83 -9.55
CA LEU A 140 -15.59 -6.75 -8.12
C LEU A 140 -16.42 -5.49 -7.76
N GLY A 141 -16.78 -4.67 -8.76
CA GLY A 141 -17.68 -3.54 -8.61
C GLY A 141 -17.20 -2.50 -7.60
N LYS A 142 -18.10 -2.08 -6.71
CA LYS A 142 -17.82 -1.05 -5.70
C LYS A 142 -17.02 -1.56 -4.49
N PHE A 143 -16.90 -2.88 -4.32
CA PHE A 143 -16.21 -3.48 -3.17
C PHE A 143 -14.76 -2.97 -3.05
N VAL A 144 -14.02 -2.94 -4.16
CA VAL A 144 -12.63 -2.48 -4.19
C VAL A 144 -12.51 -1.01 -3.76
N GLY A 145 -13.48 -0.18 -4.13
CA GLY A 145 -13.53 1.23 -3.73
C GLY A 145 -13.70 1.37 -2.22
N TYR A 146 -14.67 0.67 -1.63
CA TYR A 146 -14.89 0.68 -0.18
C TYR A 146 -13.71 0.09 0.60
N LEU A 147 -13.14 -1.01 0.12
CA LEU A 147 -11.97 -1.63 0.74
C LEU A 147 -10.78 -0.66 0.76
N SER A 148 -10.51 0.04 -0.36
CA SER A 148 -9.42 1.02 -0.44
C SER A 148 -9.62 2.20 0.51
N VAL A 149 -10.86 2.69 0.67
CA VAL A 149 -11.16 3.76 1.65
C VAL A 149 -10.98 3.25 3.08
N PHE A 150 -11.49 2.05 3.38
CA PHE A 150 -11.36 1.44 4.69
C PHE A 150 -9.89 1.25 5.08
N ASP A 151 -9.09 0.65 4.20
CA ASP A 151 -7.66 0.45 4.40
C ASP A 151 -6.94 1.80 4.56
N GLY A 152 -7.26 2.77 3.69
CA GLY A 152 -6.66 4.10 3.78
C GLY A 152 -6.85 4.76 5.16
N ILE A 153 -7.98 4.54 5.81
CA ILE A 153 -8.25 5.08 7.17
C ILE A 153 -7.62 4.19 8.25
N VAL A 154 -7.97 2.91 8.27
CA VAL A 154 -7.72 2.01 9.41
C VAL A 154 -6.31 1.45 9.41
N THR A 155 -5.72 1.20 8.23
CA THR A 155 -4.41 0.55 8.11
C THR A 155 -3.28 1.53 7.80
N ALA A 156 -3.58 2.73 7.29
CA ALA A 156 -2.58 3.71 6.90
C ALA A 156 -2.70 5.04 7.67
N TRP A 157 -3.84 5.74 7.63
CA TRP A 157 -3.95 7.08 8.23
C TRP A 157 -3.84 7.04 9.76
N ILE A 158 -4.69 6.27 10.45
CA ILE A 158 -4.68 6.18 11.92
C ILE A 158 -3.32 5.62 12.40
N PRO A 159 -2.81 4.48 11.89
CA PRO A 159 -1.48 3.99 12.25
C PRO A 159 -0.36 4.98 11.97
N GLY A 160 -0.37 5.63 10.80
CA GLY A 160 0.64 6.61 10.40
C GLY A 160 0.69 7.80 11.36
N PHE A 161 -0.47 8.34 11.74
CA PHE A 161 -0.56 9.41 12.73
C PHE A 161 -0.06 8.97 14.11
N LEU A 162 -0.51 7.81 14.60
CA LEU A 162 -0.07 7.27 15.90
C LEU A 162 1.44 7.03 15.95
N LEU A 163 2.05 6.59 14.85
CA LEU A 163 3.50 6.42 14.73
C LEU A 163 4.24 7.76 14.79
N LEU A 164 3.69 8.84 14.21
CA LEU A 164 4.32 10.17 14.28
C LEU A 164 4.34 10.75 15.69
N ILE A 165 3.32 10.47 16.50
CA ILE A 165 3.23 10.94 17.88
C ILE A 165 3.76 9.94 18.91
N ASN A 166 4.38 8.85 18.47
CA ASN A 166 4.91 7.77 19.32
C ASN A 166 3.87 7.11 20.25
N MET A 167 2.60 7.05 19.81
CA MET A 167 1.50 6.41 20.54
C MET A 167 1.01 5.10 19.88
N TYR A 168 1.78 4.56 18.93
CA TYR A 168 1.44 3.28 18.32
C TYR A 168 1.53 2.15 19.36
N PRO A 169 0.56 1.21 19.43
CA PRO A 169 0.59 0.10 20.37
C PRO A 169 1.86 -0.74 20.22
N LYS A 170 2.46 -1.13 21.35
CA LYS A 170 3.62 -2.05 21.40
C LYS A 170 3.15 -3.52 21.43
#